data_AF-E3T2Z0-F1
#
_entry.id   AF-E3T2Z0-F1
#
_cell.length_a   1.000
_cell.length_b   1.000
_cell.length_c   1.000
_cell.angle_alpha   90.00
_cell.angle_beta   90.00
_cell.angle_gamma   90.00
#
_symmetry.space_group_name_H-M   'P 1'
#
loop_
_entity.id
_entity.type
_entity.pdbx_description
1 polymer ?
#
loop_
_entity_poly.entity_id
_entity_poly.type
_entity_poly.pdbx_seq_one_letter_code
_entity_poly.pdbx_strand_id
1 'polypeptide(L)'
;MRILHIGTDEKFIDGIIWQFEGIAPESNEYFILVPSEAYEIKYIKNKQKIKTIALDSKAYRNLPDNLASFDAVLMHSLDHNKAYIVNNAPKETLFFWMYWVLSFIKLRPLSWSWSQPPLLWQ
;
A
#
# COMPACT_ATOMS: atom_id res chain seq x y z
N MET A 1 1.95 0.43 -18.12
CA MET A 1 1.49 1.04 -16.85
C MET A 1 1.78 0.04 -15.75
N ARG A 2 2.31 0.46 -14.61
CA ARG A 2 2.63 -0.40 -13.46
C ARG A 2 1.83 0.06 -12.26
N ILE A 3 0.92 -0.79 -11.80
CA ILE A 3 0.02 -0.54 -10.68
C ILE A 3 0.44 -1.44 -9.52
N LEU A 4 0.74 -0.85 -8.38
CA LEU A 4 1.00 -1.61 -7.15
C LEU A 4 -0.27 -1.69 -6.31
N HIS A 5 -0.64 -2.87 -5.86
CA HIS A 5 -1.67 -3.10 -4.86
C HIS A 5 -1.03 -3.49 -3.54
N ILE A 6 -1.37 -2.81 -2.45
CA ILE A 6 -0.88 -3.12 -1.11
C ILE A 6 -2.06 -3.49 -0.23
N GLY A 7 -2.04 -4.69 0.34
CA GLY A 7 -3.07 -5.20 1.24
C GLY A 7 -2.49 -5.90 2.46
N THR A 8 -3.36 -6.25 3.40
CA THR A 8 -3.07 -7.04 4.61
C THR A 8 -3.97 -8.25 4.75
N ASP A 9 -5.00 -8.39 3.89
CA ASP A 9 -6.00 -9.44 3.99
C ASP A 9 -5.77 -10.54 2.95
N GLU A 10 -5.61 -11.77 3.42
CA GLU A 10 -5.42 -12.96 2.60
C GLU A 10 -6.70 -13.48 1.95
N LYS A 11 -7.88 -13.21 2.53
CA LYS A 11 -9.14 -13.83 2.12
C LYS A 11 -9.75 -13.18 0.89
N PHE A 12 -9.45 -11.90 0.64
CA PHE A 12 -10.06 -11.14 -0.45
C PHE A 12 -9.13 -10.92 -1.64
N ILE A 13 -7.83 -11.16 -1.49
CA ILE A 13 -6.85 -10.82 -2.52
C ILE A 13 -7.01 -11.63 -3.81
N ASP A 14 -7.41 -12.90 -3.75
CA ASP A 14 -7.65 -13.70 -4.97
C ASP A 14 -8.79 -13.09 -5.82
N GLY A 15 -9.83 -12.57 -5.17
CA GLY A 15 -10.93 -11.89 -5.85
C GLY A 15 -10.49 -10.56 -6.47
N ILE A 16 -9.62 -9.82 -5.78
CA ILE A 16 -9.02 -8.59 -6.30
C ILE A 16 -8.15 -8.89 -7.53
N ILE A 17 -7.26 -9.88 -7.43
CA ILE A 17 -6.40 -10.31 -8.53
C ILE A 17 -7.25 -10.66 -9.76
N TRP A 18 -8.31 -11.44 -9.58
CA TRP A 18 -9.21 -11.80 -10.69
C TRP A 18 -9.84 -10.57 -11.35
N GLN A 19 -10.31 -9.59 -10.56
CA GLN A 19 -10.94 -8.38 -11.10
C GLN A 19 -9.94 -7.50 -11.88
N PHE A 20 -8.77 -7.22 -11.29
CA PHE A 20 -7.82 -6.28 -11.88
C PHE A 20 -7.04 -6.90 -13.04
N GLU A 21 -6.67 -8.18 -12.97
CA GLU A 21 -6.08 -8.88 -14.11
C GLU A 21 -7.06 -9.06 -15.26
N GLY A 22 -8.38 -9.12 -14.99
CA GLY A 22 -9.40 -9.18 -16.03
C GLY A 22 -9.56 -7.88 -16.83
N ILE A 23 -9.15 -6.74 -16.26
CA ILE A 23 -9.27 -5.40 -16.88
C ILE A 23 -7.93 -4.94 -17.45
N ALA A 24 -6.84 -5.11 -16.70
CA ALA A 24 -5.49 -4.69 -17.08
C ALA A 24 -4.49 -5.83 -16.82
N PRO A 25 -4.43 -6.84 -17.71
CA PRO A 25 -3.54 -7.99 -17.53
C PRO A 25 -2.08 -7.57 -17.39
N GLU A 26 -1.35 -8.24 -16.51
CA GLU A 26 0.11 -8.11 -16.32
C GLU A 26 0.61 -6.71 -15.93
N SER A 27 -0.31 -5.78 -15.66
CA SER A 27 0.00 -4.41 -15.27
C SER A 27 0.02 -4.23 -13.74
N ASN A 28 -0.41 -5.25 -12.98
CA ASN A 28 -0.61 -5.16 -11.54
C ASN A 28 0.40 -6.02 -10.77
N GLU A 29 0.97 -5.44 -9.72
CA GLU A 29 1.77 -6.14 -8.72
C GLU A 29 1.04 -6.13 -7.39
N TYR A 30 1.07 -7.24 -6.64
CA TYR A 30 0.29 -7.40 -5.42
C TYR A 30 1.21 -7.68 -4.23
N PHE A 31 1.29 -6.72 -3.30
CA PHE A 31 2.05 -6.86 -2.06
C PHE A 31 1.11 -7.11 -0.89
N ILE A 32 1.37 -8.18 -0.15
CA ILE A 32 0.68 -8.50 1.11
C ILE A 32 1.62 -8.24 2.27
N LEU A 33 1.25 -7.28 3.12
CA LEU A 33 1.96 -7.00 4.36
C LEU A 33 1.62 -8.07 5.38
N VAL A 34 2.64 -8.72 5.92
CA VAL A 34 2.51 -9.81 6.91
C VAL A 34 3.22 -9.44 8.21
N PRO A 35 2.79 -9.97 9.37
CA PRO A 35 3.38 -9.62 10.67
C PRO A 35 4.89 -9.86 10.77
N SER A 36 5.40 -10.94 10.17
CA SER A 36 6.82 -11.33 10.22
C SER A 36 7.21 -12.21 9.03
N GLU A 37 8.51 -12.43 8.81
CA GLU A 37 9.00 -13.30 7.72
C GLU A 37 8.58 -14.76 7.88
N ALA A 38 8.36 -15.20 9.12
CA ALA A 38 7.89 -16.56 9.44
C ALA A 38 6.36 -16.73 9.28
N TYR A 39 5.65 -15.66 8.92
CA TYR A 39 4.20 -15.73 8.79
C TYR A 39 3.79 -16.51 7.54
N GLU A 40 3.05 -17.61 7.75
CA GLU A 40 2.56 -18.46 6.68
C GLU A 40 1.16 -18.06 6.22
N ILE A 41 1.06 -17.69 4.95
CA ILE A 41 -0.22 -17.41 4.28
C ILE A 41 -0.97 -18.71 4.01
N LYS A 42 -2.22 -18.76 4.48
CA LYS A 42 -3.08 -19.94 4.46
C LYS A 42 -4.15 -19.88 3.38
N TYR A 43 -4.71 -18.70 3.12
CA TYR A 43 -5.97 -18.59 2.37
C TYR A 43 -5.81 -18.18 0.91
N ILE A 44 -4.61 -17.77 0.50
CA ILE A 44 -4.34 -17.32 -0.87
C ILE A 44 -4.05 -18.50 -1.78
N LYS A 45 -4.83 -18.61 -2.86
CA LYS A 45 -4.66 -19.61 -3.92
C LYS A 45 -3.60 -19.18 -4.94
N ASN A 46 -3.58 -17.90 -5.32
CA ASN A 46 -2.65 -17.39 -6.33
C ASN A 46 -1.32 -16.89 -5.72
N LYS A 47 -0.63 -17.75 -4.97
CA LYS A 47 0.61 -17.38 -4.26
C LYS A 47 1.72 -16.85 -5.18
N GLN A 48 1.76 -17.30 -6.43
CA GLN A 48 2.71 -16.88 -7.45
C GLN A 48 2.47 -15.45 -7.98
N LYS A 49 1.29 -14.87 -7.74
CA LYS A 49 0.92 -13.51 -8.18
C LYS A 49 1.14 -12.47 -7.09
N ILE A 50 1.50 -12.88 -5.88
CA ILE A 50 1.72 -11.99 -4.74
C ILE A 50 3.18 -11.98 -4.31
N LYS A 51 3.58 -10.90 -3.68
CA LYS A 51 4.81 -10.80 -2.89
C LYS A 51 4.45 -10.51 -1.45
N THR A 52 4.99 -11.28 -0.52
CA THR A 52 4.85 -11.00 0.90
C THR A 52 5.94 -10.04 1.35
N ILE A 53 5.55 -9.09 2.20
CA ILE A 53 6.48 -8.14 2.83
C ILE A 53 6.21 -8.16 4.32
N ALA A 54 7.19 -8.65 5.08
CA ALA A 54 7.10 -8.66 6.54
C ALA A 54 7.29 -7.25 7.12
N LEU A 55 6.46 -6.87 8.08
CA LEU A 55 6.45 -5.52 8.67
C LEU A 55 7.77 -5.17 9.41
N ASP A 56 8.49 -6.16 9.91
CA ASP A 56 9.78 -6.02 10.58
C ASP A 56 10.99 -6.03 9.60
N SER A 57 10.75 -6.35 8.33
CA SER A 57 11.81 -6.51 7.34
C SER A 57 12.44 -5.18 6.90
N LYS A 58 13.63 -5.27 6.29
CA LYS A 58 14.22 -4.15 5.55
C LYS A 58 13.39 -3.79 4.31
N ALA A 59 12.75 -4.78 3.70
CA ALA A 59 11.92 -4.57 2.51
C ALA A 59 10.72 -3.65 2.81
N TYR A 60 10.07 -3.82 3.97
CA TYR A 60 9.00 -2.91 4.41
C TYR A 60 9.50 -1.48 4.64
N ARG A 61 10.62 -1.33 5.35
CA ARG A 61 11.19 -0.01 5.66
C ARG A 61 11.59 0.77 4.41
N ASN A 62 12.12 0.09 3.40
CA ASN A 62 12.52 0.68 2.13
C ASN A 62 11.38 0.72 1.10
N LEU A 63 10.19 0.20 1.42
CA LEU A 63 9.07 0.15 0.47
C LEU A 63 8.68 1.55 -0.04
N PRO A 64 8.55 2.60 0.81
CA PRO A 64 8.14 3.93 0.34
C PRO A 64 9.06 4.51 -0.74
N ASP A 65 10.38 4.34 -0.61
CA ASP A 65 11.37 4.83 -1.57
C ASP A 65 11.25 4.16 -2.94
N ASN A 66 10.79 2.90 -2.96
CA ASN A 66 10.64 2.12 -4.19
C ASN A 66 9.33 2.43 -4.94
N LEU A 67 8.41 3.20 -4.34
CA LEU A 67 7.10 3.49 -4.93
C LEU A 67 7.17 4.40 -6.16
N ALA A 68 8.25 5.16 -6.33
CA ALA A 68 8.47 5.97 -7.53
C ALA A 68 8.54 5.15 -8.82
N SER A 69 8.76 3.83 -8.73
CA SER A 69 8.79 2.94 -9.89
C SER A 69 7.42 2.50 -10.40
N PHE A 70 6.34 2.93 -9.73
CA PHE A 70 4.95 2.63 -10.06
C PHE A 70 4.19 3.88 -10.48
N ASP A 71 3.29 3.74 -11.45
CA ASP A 71 2.43 4.83 -11.92
C ASP A 71 1.31 5.14 -10.92
N ALA A 72 0.85 4.11 -10.18
CA ALA A 72 -0.18 4.23 -9.17
C ALA A 72 -0.01 3.17 -8.08
N VAL A 73 -0.43 3.51 -6.86
CA VAL A 73 -0.46 2.61 -5.70
C VAL A 73 -1.87 2.54 -5.12
N LEU A 74 -2.47 1.36 -5.16
CA LEU A 74 -3.80 1.05 -4.63
C LEU A 74 -3.65 0.46 -3.23
N MET A 75 -4.14 1.19 -2.23
CA MET A 75 -4.18 0.75 -0.84
C MET A 75 -5.50 0.05 -0.56
N HIS A 76 -5.46 -1.27 -0.36
CA HIS A 76 -6.61 -2.07 0.06
C HIS A 76 -6.76 -1.95 1.57
N SER A 77 -7.76 -1.18 2.02
CA SER A 77 -7.85 -0.61 3.38
C SER A 77 -6.71 0.37 3.69
N LEU A 78 -6.84 1.14 4.78
CA LEU A 78 -5.80 2.04 5.27
C LEU A 78 -5.66 1.84 6.79
N ASP A 79 -4.64 1.08 7.18
CA ASP A 79 -4.26 0.89 8.58
C ASP A 79 -2.98 1.66 8.91
N HIS A 80 -2.49 1.51 10.14
CA HIS A 80 -1.29 2.20 10.60
C HIS A 80 -0.06 1.93 9.72
N ASN A 81 0.13 0.68 9.28
CA ASN A 81 1.28 0.30 8.45
C ASN A 81 1.21 0.93 7.05
N LYS A 82 0.02 0.93 6.45
CA LYS A 82 -0.18 1.57 5.14
C LYS A 82 -0.13 3.10 5.25
N ALA A 83 -0.59 3.69 6.35
CA ALA A 83 -0.43 5.11 6.61
C ALA A 83 1.05 5.52 6.73
N TYR A 84 1.89 4.69 7.37
CA TYR A 84 3.35 4.87 7.35
C TYR A 84 3.89 4.92 5.91
N ILE A 85 3.46 3.99 5.05
CA ILE A 85 3.90 3.96 3.65
C ILE A 85 3.52 5.25 2.93
N VAL A 86 2.25 5.68 3.03
CA VAL A 86 1.76 6.91 2.36
C VAL A 86 2.52 8.15 2.83
N ASN A 87 2.79 8.26 4.13
CA ASN A 87 3.44 9.45 4.71
C ASN A 87 4.94 9.55 4.39
N ASN A 88 5.60 8.43 4.10
CA ASN A 88 7.03 8.40 3.81
C ASN A 88 7.34 8.22 2.31
N ALA A 89 6.31 8.13 1.46
CA ALA A 89 6.50 8.00 0.03
C ALA A 89 6.89 9.34 -0.62
N PRO A 90 7.52 9.31 -1.81
CA PRO A 90 7.71 10.49 -2.64
C PRO A 90 6.41 11.27 -2.84
N LYS A 91 6.50 12.61 -2.93
CA LYS A 91 5.32 13.49 -3.03
C LYS A 91 4.51 13.27 -4.30
N GLU A 92 5.17 12.78 -5.33
CA GLU A 92 4.64 12.52 -6.66
C GLU A 92 3.92 11.16 -6.72
N THR A 93 4.06 10.30 -5.70
CA THR A 93 3.40 9.00 -5.66
C THR A 93 1.88 9.16 -5.65
N LEU A 94 1.22 8.57 -6.64
CA LEU A 94 -0.22 8.60 -6.78
C LEU A 94 -0.86 7.45 -5.99
N PHE A 95 -1.52 7.78 -4.89
CA PHE A 95 -2.24 6.81 -4.08
C PHE A 95 -3.74 6.82 -4.34
N PHE A 96 -4.31 5.63 -4.48
CA PHE A 96 -5.73 5.36 -4.46
C PHE A 96 -6.05 4.53 -3.22
N TRP A 97 -6.78 5.09 -2.27
CA TRP A 97 -7.30 4.31 -1.17
C TRP A 97 -8.62 3.66 -1.57
N MET A 98 -8.65 2.33 -1.49
CA MET A 98 -9.85 1.51 -1.66
C MET A 98 -10.35 1.08 -0.28
N TYR A 99 -11.45 1.69 0.17
CA TYR A 99 -12.18 1.25 1.36
C TYR A 99 -13.39 0.44 0.90
N TRP A 100 -13.25 -0.89 0.88
CA TRP A 100 -14.19 -1.80 0.22
C TRP A 100 -14.39 -1.46 -1.28
N VAL A 101 -15.11 -2.32 -2.02
CA VAL A 101 -15.11 -2.41 -3.50
C VAL A 101 -15.51 -1.10 -4.22
N LEU A 102 -16.05 -0.09 -3.55
CA LEU A 102 -16.78 1.01 -4.22
C LEU A 102 -16.36 2.45 -3.84
N SER A 103 -15.21 2.69 -3.22
CA SER A 103 -14.79 4.06 -2.89
C SER A 103 -13.31 4.30 -3.12
N PHE A 104 -13.00 5.31 -3.94
CA PHE A 104 -11.65 5.79 -4.23
C PHE A 104 -11.44 7.16 -3.60
N ILE A 105 -10.43 7.28 -2.74
CA ILE A 105 -9.97 8.56 -2.21
C ILE A 105 -8.51 8.74 -2.64
N LYS A 106 -8.21 9.87 -3.30
CA LYS A 106 -6.84 10.24 -3.63
C LYS A 106 -6.13 10.69 -2.35
N LEU A 107 -5.12 9.93 -1.91
CA LEU A 107 -4.28 10.35 -0.79
C LEU A 107 -3.13 11.22 -1.31
N ARG A 108 -2.73 12.21 -0.52
CA ARG A 108 -1.48 12.96 -0.72
C ARG A 108 -0.64 12.82 0.56
N PRO A 109 0.69 12.67 0.45
CA PRO A 109 1.55 12.75 1.63
C PRO A 109 1.27 14.05 2.39
N LEU A 110 1.00 13.91 3.68
CA LEU A 110 0.73 15.07 4.53
C LEU A 110 2.02 15.89 4.68
N SER A 111 2.04 17.09 4.10
CA SER A 111 3.04 18.09 4.42
C SER A 111 2.68 18.76 5.75
N TRP A 112 3.05 18.13 6.87
CA TRP A 112 3.08 18.84 8.15
C TRP A 112 4.37 19.66 8.21
N SER A 113 4.28 20.98 8.04
CA SER A 113 5.24 21.88 8.68
C SER A 113 4.68 22.21 10.05
N TRP A 114 5.41 21.85 11.11
CA TRP A 114 5.20 22.49 12.40
C TRP A 114 5.65 23.94 12.25
N SER A 115 4.73 24.83 11.84
CA SER A 115 4.89 26.22 12.24
C SER A 115 4.73 26.20 13.75
N GLN A 116 5.79 26.58 14.45
CA GLN A 116 5.76 26.78 15.90
C GLN A 116 4.49 27.59 16.23
N PRO A 117 3.64 27.16 17.18
CA PRO A 117 2.55 28.02 17.60
C PRO A 117 3.16 29.36 18.05
N PRO A 118 2.58 30.51 17.65
CA PRO A 118 3.07 31.79 18.11
C PRO A 118 3.10 31.75 19.65
N LEU A 119 4.27 32.05 20.22
CA LEU A 119 4.45 32.27 21.65
C LEU A 119 3.46 33.35 22.08
N LEU A 120 2.31 32.91 22.59
CA LEU A 120 1.29 33.76 23.19
C LEU A 120 1.24 33.49 24.69
N TRP A 121 2.37 33.59 25.38
CA TRP A 121 2.40 33.79 26.83
C TRP A 121 3.65 34.60 27.20
N GLN A 122 3.40 35.89 27.45
CA GLN A 122 4.05 36.86 28.35
C GLN A 122 5.58 36.88 28.46
#